data_AF-A0A2C6MAV6-F1
#
_entry.id   AF-A0A2C6MAV6-F1
#
_cell.length_a   1.000
_cell.length_b   1.000
_cell.length_c   1.000
_cell.angle_alpha   90.00
_cell.angle_beta   90.00
_cell.angle_gamma   90.00
#
_symmetry.space_group_name_H-M   'P 1'
#
loop_
_entity.id
_entity.type
_entity.pdbx_description
1 polymer ?
#
loop_
_entity_poly.entity_id
_entity_poly.type
_entity_poly.pdbx_seq_one_letter_code
_entity_poly.pdbx_strand_id
1 'polypeptide(L)' 'MTAGHYLSKRPDTFEVVGEQLTKESMAIGIRNDDVELKDAIDKAIAEMQKDGTLTKISMKWFQKDITTKAE' A
#
# COMPACT_ATOMS: atom_id res chain seq x y z
N MET A 1 -0.15 -9.46 5.39
CA MET A 1 1.25 -9.70 5.86
C MET A 1 2.11 -9.87 4.61
N THR A 2 3.11 -9.02 4.38
CA THR A 2 3.90 -9.04 3.14
C THR A 2 5.25 -9.74 3.35
N ALA A 3 5.81 -10.32 2.28
CA ALA A 3 7.14 -10.95 2.30
C ALA A 3 8.24 -10.00 2.82
N GLY A 4 8.11 -8.70 2.55
CA GLY A 4 9.00 -7.65 3.07
C GLY A 4 9.13 -7.62 4.59
N HIS A 5 8.05 -7.92 5.33
CA HIS A 5 8.07 -7.94 6.80
C HIS A 5 8.81 -9.15 7.38
N TYR A 6 8.83 -10.28 6.66
CA TYR A 6 9.59 -11.46 7.10
C TYR A 6 11.08 -11.31 6.79
N LEU A 7 11.42 -10.70 5.64
CA LEU A 7 12.80 -10.39 5.27
C LEU A 7 13.44 -9.40 6.25
N SER A 8 12.71 -8.38 6.70
CA SER A 8 13.24 -7.42 7.67
C SER A 8 13.44 -8.01 9.07
N LYS A 9 12.68 -9.04 9.44
CA LYS A 9 12.80 -9.70 10.75
C LYS A 9 13.77 -10.89 10.77
N ARG A 10 13.99 -11.56 9.65
CA ARG A 10 14.91 -12.71 9.52
C ARG A 10 15.62 -12.68 8.16
N PRO A 11 16.58 -11.75 7.97
CA PRO A 11 17.27 -11.57 6.70
C PRO A 11 18.07 -12.82 6.27
N ASP A 12 18.55 -13.63 7.23
CA ASP A 12 19.39 -14.80 6.95
C ASP A 12 18.60 -16.10 6.70
N THR A 13 17.26 -16.04 6.67
CA THR A 13 16.41 -17.25 6.55
C THR A 13 15.57 -17.28 5.28
N PHE A 14 15.30 -16.12 4.67
CA PHE A 14 14.38 -16.01 3.55
C PHE A 14 14.97 -15.17 2.43
N GLU A 15 14.81 -15.63 1.19
CA GLU A 15 15.14 -14.89 -0.03
C GLU A 15 13.87 -14.76 -0.87
N VAL A 16 13.69 -13.63 -1.55
CA VAL A 16 12.59 -13.46 -2.50
C VAL A 16 12.97 -14.16 -3.80
N VAL A 17 12.24 -15.22 -4.14
CA VAL A 17 12.49 -15.98 -5.37
C VAL A 17 11.31 -15.80 -6.32
N GLY A 18 11.60 -15.42 -7.56
CA GLY A 18 10.62 -15.25 -8.63
C GLY A 18 9.91 -13.89 -8.66
N GLU A 19 8.96 -13.77 -9.58
CA GLU A 19 8.17 -12.55 -9.77
C GLU A 19 6.94 -12.52 -8.85
N GLN A 20 6.41 -11.31 -8.62
CA GLN A 20 5.20 -11.14 -7.82
C GLN A 20 4.00 -11.81 -8.51
N LEU A 21 3.48 -12.87 -7.90
CA LEU A 21 2.43 -13.71 -8.49
C LEU A 21 1.08 -12.99 -8.65
N THR A 22 0.77 -12.04 -7.76
CA THR A 22 -0.50 -11.29 -7.76
C THR A 22 -0.30 -9.83 -7.38
N LYS A 23 -1.01 -8.95 -8.10
CA LYS A 23 -1.13 -7.53 -7.77
C LYS A 23 -2.48 -7.33 -7.10
N GLU A 24 -2.48 -7.35 -5.77
CA GLU A 24 -3.68 -7.06 -4.99
C GLU A 24 -3.75 -5.56 -4.72
N SER A 25 -4.82 -4.92 -5.22
CA SER A 25 -5.12 -3.54 -4.86
C SER A 25 -5.66 -3.50 -3.43
N MET A 26 -5.08 -2.62 -2.61
CA MET A 26 -5.58 -2.37 -1.26
C MET A 26 -6.63 -1.26 -1.31
N ALA A 27 -7.79 -1.50 -0.71
CA ALA A 27 -8.89 -0.53 -0.64
C ALA A 27 -9.40 -0.40 0.81
N ILE A 28 -10.03 0.73 1.10
CA ILE A 28 -10.69 0.97 2.39
C ILE A 28 -12.17 0.63 2.23
N GLY A 29 -12.64 -0.36 3.00
CA GLY A 29 -14.05 -0.74 3.03
C GLY A 29 -14.87 0.26 3.85
N ILE A 30 -15.97 0.74 3.27
CA ILE A 30 -16.93 1.65 3.90
C ILE A 30 -18.35 1.08 3.74
N ARG A 31 -19.33 1.65 4.45
CA ARG A 31 -20.74 1.31 4.21
C ARG A 31 -21.14 1.83 2.83
N ASN A 32 -21.90 1.04 2.07
CA ASN A 32 -22.32 1.43 0.71
C ASN A 32 -23.15 2.72 0.68
N ASP A 33 -23.94 2.98 1.72
CA ASP A 33 -24.85 4.13 1.76
C ASP A 33 -24.13 5.43 2.20
N ASP A 34 -22.88 5.35 2.65
CA ASP A 34 -22.13 6.47 3.19
C ASP A 34 -21.24 7.12 2.12
N VAL A 35 -21.90 7.85 1.21
CA VAL A 35 -21.25 8.51 0.07
C VAL A 35 -20.39 9.70 0.51
N GLU A 36 -20.80 10.42 1.56
CA GLU A 36 -20.02 11.56 2.08
C GLU A 36 -18.67 11.09 2.64
N LEU A 37 -18.68 10.00 3.42
CA LEU A 37 -17.45 9.42 3.95
C LEU A 37 -16.56 8.87 2.83
N LYS A 38 -17.15 8.25 1.81
CA LYS A 38 -16.43 7.77 0.62
C LYS A 38 -15.65 8.91 -0.02
N ASP A 39 -16.32 10.00 -0.34
CA ASP A 39 -15.74 11.09 -1.11
C ASP A 39 -14.70 11.87 -0.27
N ALA A 40 -14.92 11.99 1.04
CA ALA A 40 -13.93 12.55 1.95
C ALA A 40 -12.64 11.70 2.00
N ILE A 41 -12.77 10.37 2.08
CA ILE A 41 -11.63 9.45 2.08
C ILE A 41 -10.90 9.48 0.74
N ASP A 42 -11.62 9.41 -0.37
CA ASP A 42 -11.03 9.45 -1.71
C ASP A 42 -10.25 10.75 -1.94
N LYS A 43 -10.81 11.89 -1.51
CA LYS A 43 -10.13 13.18 -1.59
C LYS A 43 -8.88 13.23 -0.72
N ALA A 44 -8.96 12.75 0.53
CA ALA A 44 -7.81 12.70 1.42
C ALA A 44 -6.68 11.81 0.86
N ILE A 45 -7.02 10.65 0.28
CA ILE A 45 -6.05 9.77 -0.38
C ILE A 45 -5.43 10.47 -1.58
N ALA A 46 -6.22 11.14 -2.43
CA ALA A 46 -5.71 11.87 -3.59
C ALA A 46 -4.76 13.02 -3.19
N GLU A 47 -5.10 13.75 -2.12
CA GLU A 47 -4.23 14.79 -1.55
C GLU A 47 -2.93 14.19 -1.01
N MET A 48 -3.01 13.06 -0.28
CA MET A 48 -1.83 12.38 0.25
C MET A 48 -0.94 11.75 -0.85
N GLN A 49 -1.51 11.37 -1.99
CA GLN A 49 -0.75 10.94 -3.18
C GLN A 49 0.00 12.13 -3.77
N LYS A 50 -0.69 13.27 -3.91
CA LYS A 50 -0.12 14.50 -4.49
C LYS A 50 0.97 15.13 -3.62
N ASP A 51 0.81 15.08 -2.29
CA ASP A 51 1.79 15.56 -1.32
C ASP A 51 2.97 14.58 -1.12
N GLY A 52 2.89 13.37 -1.69
CA GLY A 52 3.94 12.34 -1.53
C GLY A 52 4.00 11.75 -0.11
N THR A 53 3.03 12.07 0.76
CA THR A 53 2.92 11.49 2.09
C THR A 53 2.65 9.99 2.01
N LEU A 54 1.89 9.52 1.01
CA LEU A 54 1.73 8.09 0.77
C LEU A 54 3.05 7.41 0.38
N THR A 55 3.88 8.03 -0.45
CA THR A 55 5.21 7.53 -0.78
C THR A 55 6.10 7.46 0.46
N LYS A 56 6.06 8.47 1.35
CA LYS A 56 6.80 8.44 2.64
C LYS A 56 6.35 7.29 3.55
N ILE A 57 5.04 7.06 3.67
CA ILE A 57 4.48 5.93 4.43
C ILE A 57 4.93 4.61 3.80
N SER A 58 4.87 4.51 2.47
CA SER A 58 5.30 3.34 1.71
C SER A 58 6.77 3.02 1.95
N MET A 59 7.64 4.02 1.87
CA MET A 59 9.08 3.87 2.13
C MET A 59 9.35 3.47 3.58
N LYS A 60 8.61 4.02 4.55
CA LYS A 60 8.79 3.70 5.97
C LYS A 60 8.47 2.23 6.28
N TRP A 61 7.37 1.70 5.73
CA TRP A 61 6.88 0.36 6.09
C TRP A 61 7.31 -0.74 5.14
N PHE A 62 7.51 -0.41 3.87
CA PHE A 62 7.79 -1.39 2.81
C PHE A 62 9.14 -1.20 2.13
N GLN A 63 9.86 -0.10 2.43
CA GLN A 63 11.15 0.25 1.79
C GLN A 63 11.11 0.25 0.25
N LYS A 64 9.90 0.29 -0.31
CA LYS A 64 9.57 0.32 -1.74
C LYS A 64 8.33 1.17 -1.88
N ASP A 65 8.22 1.83 -3.03
CA ASP A 65 7.00 2.55 -3.36
C ASP A 65 5.94 1.56 -3.89
N ILE A 66 4.88 1.37 -3.11
CA ILE A 66 3.71 0.54 -3.45
C ILE A 66 2.53 1.40 -3.89
N THR A 67 2.71 2.73 -3.99
CA THR A 67 1.64 3.68 -4.36
C THR A 67 1.46 3.79 -5.87
N THR A 68 2.37 3.19 -6.66
CA THR A 68 2.27 3.16 -8.11
C THR A 68 1.04 2.37 -8.53
N LYS A 69 0.10 3.06 -9.18
CA LYS A 69 -1.16 2.53 -9.71
C LYS A 69 -1.00 1.15 -10.33
N ALA A 70 -1.92 0.26 -10.00
CA ALA A 70 -2.28 -0.83 -10.89
C ALA A 70 -2.88 -0.26 -12.17
N GLU A 71 -2.11 -0.27 -13.25
CA GLU A 71 -2.66 -0.70 -14.55
C GLU A 71 -3.29 -2.09 -14.39
#